data_AF-A0AAD5L3W7-F1
#
_entry.id   AF-A0AAD5L3W7-F1
#
_cell.length_a   1.000
_cell.length_b   1.000
_cell.length_c   1.000
_cell.angle_alpha   90.00
_cell.angle_beta   90.00
_cell.angle_gamma   90.00
#
_symmetry.space_group_name_H-M   'P 1'
#
loop_
_entity.id
_entity.type
_entity.pdbx_description
1 polymer ?
#
loop_
_entity_poly.entity_id
_entity_poly.type
_entity_poly.pdbx_seq_one_letter_code
_entity_poly.pdbx_strand_id
1 'polypeptide(L)'
;MYEVPPPKPPKPGQVKVVKALYTYTAQHPDELSFEEGELLYVMDSSSDPNWFKAKCGNQFGLVPCNYVEENAELITMPLHDACRRGNVSFLEEAIQNGVSVNQLDTAGNTALFWAAHGGHIPCMNLLLQSPKIDLDVQNKLGDTALHAAAWKGRVEAVSLLLSSGAKTNIQNCEGKTAIDLSRDPEITNIIAKHEDNFLSSNVSEYFGSVDEQDSD
;
A
#
# COMPACT_ATOMS: atom_id res chain seq x y z
N MET A 1 -40.45 5.12 -24.52
CA MET A 1 -39.08 4.59 -24.64
C MET A 1 -38.42 4.82 -23.30
N TYR A 2 -38.04 3.76 -22.59
CA TYR A 2 -37.32 3.90 -21.32
C TYR A 2 -35.84 3.97 -21.64
N GLU A 3 -35.21 5.10 -21.35
CA GLU A 3 -33.75 5.20 -21.38
C GLU A 3 -33.20 4.29 -20.28
N VAL A 4 -32.42 3.28 -20.69
CA VAL A 4 -31.67 2.46 -19.75
C VAL A 4 -30.70 3.39 -19.04
N PRO A 5 -30.78 3.54 -17.70
CA PRO A 5 -29.87 4.41 -16.99
C PRO A 5 -28.42 3.97 -17.28
N PRO A 6 -27.48 4.92 -17.43
CA PRO A 6 -26.09 4.59 -17.73
C PRO A 6 -25.59 3.54 -16.73
N PRO A 7 -24.88 2.50 -17.21
CA PRO A 7 -24.30 1.49 -16.33
C PRO A 7 -23.54 2.20 -15.23
N LYS A 8 -23.82 1.85 -13.97
CA LYS A 8 -23.04 2.38 -12.84
C LYS A 8 -21.55 2.15 -13.16
N PRO A 9 -20.66 3.13 -12.96
CA PRO A 9 -19.24 2.91 -13.15
C PRO A 9 -18.83 1.66 -12.36
N PRO A 10 -18.08 0.73 -12.98
CA PRO A 10 -17.66 -0.48 -12.28
C PRO A 10 -16.95 -0.08 -10.99
N LYS A 11 -17.35 -0.68 -9.86
CA LYS A 11 -16.57 -0.57 -8.62
C LYS A 11 -15.14 -0.98 -8.99
N PRO A 12 -14.08 -0.24 -8.57
CA PRO A 12 -12.71 -0.60 -8.93
C PRO A 12 -12.45 -2.07 -8.58
N GLY A 13 -12.40 -2.93 -9.61
CA GLY A 13 -12.03 -4.32 -9.47
C GLY A 13 -10.55 -4.36 -9.10
N GLN A 14 -10.23 -5.05 -8.03
CA GLN A 14 -8.85 -5.16 -7.54
C GLN A 14 -7.99 -5.78 -8.66
N VAL A 15 -6.98 -5.03 -9.15
CA VAL A 15 -6.08 -5.51 -10.18
C VAL A 15 -5.34 -6.74 -9.64
N LYS A 16 -5.45 -7.85 -10.36
CA LYS A 16 -4.71 -9.08 -10.06
C LYS A 16 -3.44 -9.10 -10.90
N VAL A 17 -2.34 -9.53 -10.31
CA VAL A 17 -1.08 -9.71 -11.03
C VAL A 17 -0.89 -11.20 -11.25
N VAL A 18 -0.71 -11.60 -12.50
CA VAL A 18 -0.40 -12.99 -12.86
C VAL A 18 0.85 -13.04 -13.70
N LYS A 19 1.58 -14.15 -13.64
CA LYS A 19 2.74 -14.43 -14.49
C LYS A 19 2.35 -15.48 -15.52
N ALA A 20 2.58 -15.20 -16.80
CA ALA A 20 2.36 -16.17 -17.87
C ALA A 20 3.27 -17.38 -17.69
N LEU A 21 2.71 -18.59 -17.69
CA LEU A 21 3.49 -19.83 -17.67
C LEU A 21 3.82 -20.34 -19.07
N TYR A 22 3.05 -19.90 -20.07
CA TYR A 22 3.22 -20.27 -21.48
C TYR A 22 2.92 -19.08 -22.39
N THR A 23 3.63 -18.95 -23.51
CA THR A 23 3.35 -17.91 -24.52
C THR A 23 1.91 -18.00 -25.02
N TYR A 24 1.26 -16.83 -25.20
CA TYR A 24 -0.04 -16.71 -25.84
C TYR A 24 0.04 -15.79 -27.05
N THR A 25 -0.48 -16.26 -28.18
CA THR A 25 -0.56 -15.49 -29.43
C THR A 25 -2.01 -15.15 -29.71
N ALA A 26 -2.29 -13.85 -29.81
CA ALA A 26 -3.60 -13.30 -30.13
C ALA A 26 -4.19 -13.93 -31.40
N GLN A 27 -5.44 -14.39 -31.32
CA GLN A 27 -6.21 -14.88 -32.46
C GLN A 27 -7.07 -13.78 -33.09
N HIS A 28 -7.43 -12.76 -32.29
CA HIS A 28 -8.18 -11.59 -32.71
C HIS A 28 -7.44 -10.28 -32.37
N PRO A 29 -7.69 -9.18 -33.11
CA PRO A 29 -6.94 -7.92 -32.94
C PRO A 29 -7.10 -7.22 -31.58
N ASP A 30 -8.12 -7.60 -30.81
CA ASP A 30 -8.44 -7.08 -29.48
C ASP A 30 -7.80 -7.90 -28.34
N GLU A 31 -7.17 -9.03 -28.65
CA GLU A 31 -6.45 -9.87 -27.68
C GLU A 31 -5.00 -9.41 -27.49
N LEU A 32 -4.45 -9.64 -26.29
CA LEU A 32 -3.02 -9.45 -26.03
C LEU A 32 -2.22 -10.63 -26.59
N SER A 33 -1.00 -10.36 -27.04
CA SER A 33 0.06 -11.37 -27.20
C SER A 33 1.15 -11.13 -26.18
N PHE A 34 1.67 -12.20 -25.60
CA PHE A 34 2.68 -12.12 -24.53
C PHE A 34 3.46 -13.43 -24.42
N GLU A 35 4.68 -13.33 -23.94
CA GLU A 35 5.63 -14.44 -23.83
C GLU A 35 5.58 -15.12 -22.44
N GLU A 36 6.11 -16.34 -22.36
CA GLU A 36 6.35 -17.03 -21.09
C GLU A 36 7.16 -16.13 -20.14
N GLY A 37 6.66 -16.00 -18.91
CA GLY A 37 7.30 -15.24 -17.85
C GLY A 37 6.90 -13.77 -17.76
N GLU A 38 6.20 -13.22 -18.75
CA GLU A 38 5.68 -11.86 -18.69
C GLU A 38 4.59 -11.71 -17.61
N LEU A 39 4.50 -10.49 -17.06
CA LEU A 39 3.51 -10.14 -16.06
C LEU A 39 2.28 -9.52 -16.72
N LEU A 40 1.11 -9.98 -16.29
CA LEU A 40 -0.17 -9.45 -16.71
C LEU A 40 -0.88 -8.84 -15.50
N TYR A 41 -1.34 -7.61 -15.71
CA TYR A 41 -2.18 -6.88 -14.78
C TYR A 41 -3.64 -7.03 -15.21
N VAL A 42 -4.29 -8.04 -14.64
CA VAL A 42 -5.67 -8.41 -14.96
C VAL A 42 -6.63 -7.49 -14.21
N MET A 43 -7.37 -6.69 -14.97
CA MET A 43 -8.34 -5.73 -14.47
C MET A 43 -9.73 -6.37 -14.50
N ASP A 44 -10.31 -6.59 -13.33
CA ASP A 44 -11.67 -7.11 -13.22
C ASP A 44 -12.69 -6.01 -13.57
N SER A 45 -13.04 -5.93 -14.85
CA SER A 45 -14.15 -5.07 -15.34
C SER A 45 -14.74 -5.59 -16.65
N SER A 46 -15.08 -6.87 -16.68
CA SER A 46 -15.66 -7.51 -17.85
C SER A 46 -17.11 -7.96 -17.63
N SER A 47 -17.98 -7.46 -18.49
CA SER A 47 -19.34 -7.92 -18.72
C SER A 47 -19.42 -9.28 -19.42
N ASP A 48 -18.28 -9.83 -19.87
CA ASP A 48 -18.15 -11.13 -20.54
C ASP A 48 -17.43 -12.13 -19.62
N PRO A 49 -18.04 -13.28 -19.27
CA PRO A 49 -17.43 -14.27 -18.38
C PRO A 49 -16.20 -14.98 -18.97
N ASN A 50 -15.95 -14.90 -20.28
CA ASN A 50 -14.87 -15.64 -20.94
C ASN A 50 -13.59 -14.82 -21.17
N TRP A 51 -13.65 -13.50 -20.99
CA TRP A 51 -12.54 -12.60 -21.27
C TRP A 51 -12.27 -11.64 -20.12
N PHE A 52 -11.01 -11.52 -19.73
CA PHE A 52 -10.55 -10.44 -18.86
C PHE A 52 -9.88 -9.34 -19.68
N LYS A 53 -10.02 -8.10 -19.20
CA LYS A 53 -9.16 -7.01 -19.66
C LYS A 53 -7.87 -7.09 -18.91
N ALA A 54 -6.74 -7.00 -19.60
CA ALA A 54 -5.44 -7.02 -18.97
C ALA A 54 -4.50 -6.01 -19.62
N LYS A 55 -3.38 -5.79 -18.96
CA LYS A 55 -2.23 -5.07 -19.49
C LYS A 55 -1.00 -5.96 -19.38
N CYS A 56 -0.22 -6.05 -20.46
CA CYS A 56 1.10 -6.68 -20.48
C CYS A 56 2.10 -5.66 -21.05
N GLY A 57 3.15 -5.34 -20.29
CA GLY A 57 4.07 -4.26 -20.64
C GLY A 57 3.31 -2.94 -20.89
N ASN A 58 3.40 -2.40 -22.10
CA ASN A 58 2.68 -1.18 -22.53
C ASN A 58 1.38 -1.45 -23.29
N GLN A 59 1.01 -2.71 -23.49
CA GLN A 59 -0.15 -3.10 -24.29
C GLN A 59 -1.36 -3.38 -23.41
N PHE A 60 -2.55 -2.98 -23.90
CA PHE A 60 -3.84 -3.28 -23.30
C PHE A 60 -4.65 -4.13 -24.26
N GLY A 61 -5.36 -5.12 -23.74
CA GLY A 61 -6.23 -5.97 -24.54
C GLY A 61 -6.94 -7.03 -23.72
N LEU A 62 -7.57 -7.97 -24.42
CA LEU A 62 -8.29 -9.09 -23.83
C LEU A 62 -7.33 -10.27 -23.61
N VAL A 63 -7.55 -10.99 -22.51
CA VAL A 63 -6.92 -12.29 -22.24
C VAL A 63 -8.03 -13.29 -21.92
N PRO A 64 -7.99 -14.51 -22.47
CA PRO A 64 -8.99 -15.53 -22.16
C PRO A 64 -8.98 -15.89 -20.67
N CYS A 65 -10.16 -16.03 -20.05
CA CYS A 65 -10.27 -16.42 -18.64
C CYS A 65 -9.64 -17.78 -18.37
N ASN A 66 -9.89 -18.76 -19.25
CA ASN A 66 -9.30 -20.11 -19.15
C ASN A 66 -7.76 -20.08 -19.22
N TYR A 67 -7.18 -19.17 -20.01
CA TYR A 67 -5.73 -18.98 -20.01
C TYR A 67 -5.24 -18.53 -18.63
N VAL A 68 -5.88 -17.51 -18.03
CA VAL A 68 -5.48 -16.99 -16.72
C VAL A 68 -5.66 -18.03 -15.61
N GLU A 69 -6.67 -18.89 -15.71
CA GLU A 69 -6.96 -19.93 -14.71
C GLU A 69 -6.05 -21.15 -14.80
N GLU A 70 -5.69 -21.59 -16.00
CA GLU A 70 -4.96 -22.84 -16.23
C GLU A 70 -3.46 -22.63 -16.55
N ASN A 71 -3.11 -21.47 -17.11
CA ASN A 71 -1.80 -21.22 -17.73
C ASN A 71 -1.09 -19.96 -17.19
N ALA A 72 -1.57 -19.40 -16.08
CA ALA A 72 -0.92 -18.29 -15.40
C ALA A 72 -0.77 -18.56 -13.89
N GLU A 73 0.31 -18.07 -13.30
CA GLU A 73 0.55 -18.13 -11.87
C GLU A 73 0.07 -16.83 -11.20
N LEU A 74 -0.85 -16.93 -10.25
CA LEU A 74 -1.33 -15.77 -9.49
C LEU A 74 -0.26 -15.29 -8.49
N ILE A 75 0.14 -14.03 -8.64
CA ILE A 75 0.96 -13.33 -7.64
C ILE A 75 0.01 -12.69 -6.62
N THR A 76 -0.12 -13.33 -5.46
CA THR A 76 -1.17 -13.00 -4.47
C THR A 76 -0.95 -11.67 -3.75
N MET A 77 0.30 -11.33 -3.42
CA MET A 77 0.67 -10.16 -2.62
C MET A 77 1.88 -9.42 -3.24
N PRO A 78 1.75 -8.92 -4.48
CA PRO A 78 2.88 -8.39 -5.25
C PRO A 78 3.57 -7.22 -4.55
N LEU A 79 2.81 -6.28 -3.96
CA LEU A 79 3.40 -5.14 -3.26
C LEU A 79 4.10 -5.56 -1.96
N HIS A 80 3.56 -6.53 -1.22
CA HIS A 80 4.20 -7.04 -0.01
C HIS A 80 5.53 -7.72 -0.32
N ASP A 81 5.57 -8.56 -1.35
CA ASP A 81 6.79 -9.23 -1.77
C ASP A 81 7.84 -8.25 -2.29
N ALA A 82 7.41 -7.24 -3.06
CA ALA A 82 8.27 -6.15 -3.52
C ALA A 82 8.87 -5.39 -2.33
N CYS A 83 8.04 -4.95 -1.39
CA CYS A 83 8.44 -4.22 -0.20
C CYS A 83 9.34 -5.06 0.73
N ARG A 84 9.04 -6.35 0.92
CA ARG A 84 9.85 -7.25 1.75
C ARG A 84 11.27 -7.40 1.20
N ARG A 85 11.41 -7.44 -0.14
CA ARG A 85 12.69 -7.61 -0.84
C ARG A 85 13.39 -6.30 -1.19
N GLY A 86 12.72 -5.15 -1.01
CA GLY A 86 13.24 -3.85 -1.46
C GLY A 86 13.23 -3.68 -2.99
N ASN A 87 12.36 -4.39 -3.71
CA ASN A 87 12.26 -4.29 -5.16
C ASN A 87 11.42 -3.07 -5.57
N VAL A 88 12.08 -1.93 -5.65
CA VAL A 88 11.47 -0.62 -5.96
C VAL A 88 10.85 -0.59 -7.36
N SER A 89 11.55 -1.13 -8.36
CA SER A 89 11.09 -1.11 -9.75
C SER A 89 9.79 -1.87 -9.94
N PHE A 90 9.69 -3.08 -9.38
CA PHE A 90 8.44 -3.85 -9.46
C PHE A 90 7.32 -3.21 -8.63
N LEU A 91 7.64 -2.62 -7.48
CA LEU A 91 6.67 -1.89 -6.67
C LEU A 91 6.05 -0.73 -7.45
N GLU A 92 6.89 0.09 -8.09
CA GLU A 92 6.46 1.22 -8.90
C GLU A 92 5.56 0.75 -10.06
N GLU A 93 5.99 -0.27 -10.80
CA GLU A 93 5.22 -0.86 -11.90
C GLU A 93 3.84 -1.34 -11.43
N ALA A 94 3.76 -2.06 -10.31
CA ALA A 94 2.51 -2.58 -9.78
C ALA A 94 1.57 -1.47 -9.30
N ILE A 95 2.08 -0.42 -8.65
CA ILE A 95 1.28 0.74 -8.24
C ILE A 95 0.74 1.49 -9.45
N GLN A 96 1.56 1.74 -10.46
CA GLN A 96 1.15 2.41 -11.71
C GLN A 96 0.08 1.62 -12.47
N ASN A 97 0.08 0.29 -12.33
CA ASN A 97 -0.94 -0.59 -12.89
C ASN A 97 -2.16 -0.80 -11.99
N GLY A 98 -2.30 -0.03 -10.91
CA GLY A 98 -3.54 0.02 -10.12
C GLY A 98 -3.67 -1.08 -9.06
N VAL A 99 -2.59 -1.75 -8.69
CA VAL A 99 -2.59 -2.68 -7.56
C VAL A 99 -2.83 -1.91 -6.25
N SER A 100 -3.71 -2.45 -5.40
CA SER A 100 -4.12 -1.77 -4.16
C SER A 100 -3.01 -1.70 -3.12
N VAL A 101 -2.63 -0.47 -2.73
CA VAL A 101 -1.54 -0.21 -1.77
C VAL A 101 -1.85 -0.61 -0.32
N ASN A 102 -3.13 -0.67 0.06
CA ASN A 102 -3.57 -1.00 1.42
C ASN A 102 -4.05 -2.46 1.57
N GLN A 103 -3.76 -3.33 0.60
CA GLN A 103 -4.11 -4.74 0.72
C GLN A 103 -3.41 -5.36 1.94
N LEU A 104 -4.12 -6.24 2.63
CA LEU A 104 -3.61 -6.97 3.79
C LEU A 104 -3.17 -8.37 3.38
N ASP A 105 -2.00 -8.80 3.86
CA ASP A 105 -1.57 -10.19 3.75
C ASP A 105 -2.31 -11.09 4.76
N THR A 106 -1.97 -12.38 4.78
CA THR A 106 -2.60 -13.36 5.69
C THR A 106 -2.34 -13.09 7.17
N ALA A 107 -1.33 -12.30 7.52
CA ALA A 107 -1.03 -11.85 8.87
C ALA A 107 -1.62 -10.47 9.19
N GLY A 108 -2.31 -9.84 8.23
CA GLY A 108 -2.89 -8.51 8.38
C GLY A 108 -1.91 -7.38 8.11
N ASN A 109 -0.71 -7.65 7.56
CA ASN A 109 0.27 -6.60 7.28
C ASN A 109 -0.02 -5.91 5.94
N THR A 110 0.27 -4.63 5.86
CA THR A 110 0.31 -3.86 4.61
C THR A 110 1.67 -4.00 3.91
N ALA A 111 1.77 -3.55 2.66
CA ALA A 111 3.06 -3.42 1.98
C ALA A 111 4.00 -2.45 2.73
N LEU A 112 3.43 -1.35 3.28
CA LEU A 112 4.18 -0.37 4.08
C LEU A 112 4.80 -0.99 5.34
N PHE A 113 4.09 -1.91 6.02
CA PHE A 113 4.65 -2.66 7.15
C PHE A 113 5.92 -3.42 6.75
N TRP A 114 5.91 -4.13 5.63
CA TRP A 114 7.07 -4.89 5.17
C TRP A 114 8.23 -3.99 4.72
N ALA A 115 7.93 -2.85 4.09
CA ALA A 115 8.95 -1.86 3.73
C ALA A 115 9.61 -1.27 4.98
N ALA A 116 8.81 -0.87 5.98
CA ALA A 116 9.27 -0.33 7.25
C ALA A 116 10.07 -1.35 8.08
N HIS A 117 9.60 -2.60 8.15
CA HIS A 117 10.32 -3.71 8.79
C HIS A 117 11.69 -3.95 8.14
N GLY A 118 11.76 -3.89 6.81
CA GLY A 118 13.00 -4.04 6.05
C GLY A 118 13.93 -2.83 6.11
N GLY A 119 13.41 -1.64 6.39
CA GLY A 119 14.13 -0.37 6.25
C GLY A 119 14.27 0.08 4.79
N HIS A 120 13.36 -0.34 3.91
CA HIS A 120 13.42 -0.07 2.47
C HIS A 120 12.82 1.29 2.13
N ILE A 121 13.59 2.35 2.42
CA ILE A 121 13.16 3.76 2.29
C ILE A 121 12.61 4.12 0.90
N PRO A 122 13.22 3.71 -0.22
CA PRO A 122 12.66 4.01 -1.54
C PRO A 122 11.26 3.42 -1.75
N CYS A 123 11.01 2.19 -1.24
CA CYS A 123 9.69 1.58 -1.28
C CYS A 123 8.69 2.34 -0.40
N MET A 124 9.11 2.78 0.78
CA MET A 124 8.26 3.58 1.67
C MET A 124 7.86 4.89 1.01
N ASN A 125 8.81 5.61 0.42
CA ASN A 125 8.53 6.87 -0.29
C ASN A 125 7.51 6.69 -1.42
N LEU A 126 7.63 5.63 -2.24
CA LEU A 126 6.64 5.34 -3.28
C LEU A 126 5.24 5.08 -2.73
N LEU A 127 5.13 4.30 -1.64
CA LEU A 127 3.85 4.01 -1.01
C LEU A 127 3.23 5.28 -0.38
N LEU A 128 4.04 6.11 0.28
CA LEU A 128 3.60 7.32 0.96
C LEU A 128 3.11 8.42 0.01
N GLN A 129 3.52 8.38 -1.27
CA GLN A 129 2.96 9.25 -2.31
C GLN A 129 1.52 8.87 -2.70
N SER A 130 1.03 7.70 -2.31
CA SER A 130 -0.33 7.27 -2.62
C SER A 130 -1.36 8.01 -1.76
N PRO A 131 -2.34 8.72 -2.33
CA PRO A 131 -3.23 9.62 -1.58
C PRO A 131 -4.17 8.93 -0.58
N LYS A 132 -4.26 7.60 -0.63
CA LYS A 132 -5.11 6.78 0.24
C LYS A 132 -4.31 5.89 1.18
N ILE A 133 -2.99 6.05 1.26
CA ILE A 133 -2.15 5.20 2.12
C ILE A 133 -2.60 5.33 3.58
N ASP A 134 -2.78 4.20 4.26
CA ASP A 134 -3.11 4.16 5.69
C ASP A 134 -1.86 3.76 6.49
N LEU A 135 -1.37 4.69 7.32
CA LEU A 135 -0.15 4.53 8.10
C LEU A 135 -0.35 3.71 9.38
N ASP A 136 -1.60 3.69 9.88
CA ASP A 136 -1.94 3.25 11.23
C ASP A 136 -2.59 1.86 11.23
N VAL A 137 -2.60 1.16 10.10
CA VAL A 137 -3.15 -0.20 9.99
C VAL A 137 -2.43 -1.13 10.96
N GLN A 138 -3.21 -1.75 11.84
CA GLN A 138 -2.75 -2.77 12.77
C GLN A 138 -2.90 -4.17 12.16
N ASN A 139 -1.82 -4.94 12.19
CA ASN A 139 -1.85 -6.35 11.80
C ASN A 139 -2.56 -7.21 12.88
N LYS A 140 -2.57 -8.54 12.71
CA LYS A 140 -3.22 -9.46 13.67
C LYS A 140 -2.62 -9.45 15.09
N LEU A 141 -1.39 -8.94 15.26
CA LEU A 141 -0.74 -8.74 16.55
C LEU A 141 -0.95 -7.33 17.12
N GLY A 142 -1.68 -6.48 16.41
CA GLY A 142 -1.86 -5.07 16.77
C GLY A 142 -0.70 -4.17 16.34
N ASP A 143 0.30 -4.69 15.63
CA ASP A 143 1.48 -3.90 15.25
C ASP A 143 1.20 -3.08 13.98
N THR A 144 1.66 -1.83 13.99
CA THR A 144 1.67 -0.93 12.82
C THR A 144 3.03 -0.94 12.11
N ALA A 145 3.14 -0.23 10.98
CA ALA A 145 4.44 -0.04 10.31
C ALA A 145 5.49 0.62 11.23
N LEU A 146 5.06 1.53 12.12
CA LEU A 146 5.93 2.19 13.08
C LEU A 146 6.47 1.21 14.14
N HIS A 147 5.63 0.29 14.64
CA HIS A 147 6.06 -0.79 15.53
C HIS A 147 7.15 -1.64 14.87
N ALA A 148 6.95 -2.02 13.61
CA ALA A 148 7.90 -2.83 12.87
C ALA A 148 9.26 -2.12 12.65
N ALA A 149 9.24 -0.84 12.28
CA ALA A 149 10.45 -0.04 12.10
C ALA A 149 11.21 0.12 13.43
N ALA A 150 10.52 0.43 14.51
CA ALA A 150 11.11 0.60 15.84
C ALA A 150 11.72 -0.70 16.36
N TRP A 151 10.98 -1.82 16.28
CA TRP A 151 11.46 -3.13 16.70
C TRP A 151 12.70 -3.59 15.92
N LYS A 152 12.79 -3.24 14.63
CA LYS A 152 13.93 -3.57 13.77
C LYS A 152 15.08 -2.57 13.81
N GLY A 153 15.01 -1.51 14.61
CA GLY A 153 16.07 -0.52 14.70
C GLY A 153 16.23 0.30 13.41
N ARG A 154 15.14 0.54 12.66
CA ARG A 154 15.17 1.27 11.38
C ARG A 154 14.96 2.76 11.60
N VAL A 155 16.01 3.46 12.06
CA VAL A 155 15.98 4.89 12.40
C VAL A 155 15.37 5.75 11.29
N GLU A 156 15.83 5.61 10.05
CA GLU A 156 15.33 6.40 8.92
C GLU A 156 13.86 6.11 8.59
N ALA A 157 13.43 4.84 8.72
CA ALA A 157 12.04 4.45 8.49
C ALA A 157 11.11 5.01 9.58
N VAL A 158 11.55 5.04 10.84
CA VAL A 158 10.83 5.69 11.94
C VAL A 158 10.66 7.18 11.63
N SER A 159 11.75 7.88 11.31
CA SER A 159 11.71 9.31 10.99
C SER A 159 10.76 9.62 9.82
N LEU A 160 10.78 8.78 8.77
CA LEU A 160 9.90 8.94 7.61
C LEU A 160 8.42 8.70 7.94
N LEU A 161 8.10 7.70 8.77
CA LEU A 161 6.72 7.45 9.19
C LEU A 161 6.17 8.59 10.05
N LEU A 162 6.99 9.11 10.99
CA LEU A 162 6.60 10.22 11.85
C LEU A 162 6.37 11.51 11.05
N SER A 163 7.29 11.85 10.13
CA SER A 163 7.12 13.02 9.26
C SER A 163 5.92 12.91 8.32
N SER A 164 5.45 11.68 8.06
CA SER A 164 4.23 11.41 7.30
C SER A 164 2.96 11.41 8.16
N GLY A 165 3.08 11.59 9.48
CA GLY A 165 1.95 11.68 10.41
C GLY A 165 1.48 10.35 11.02
N ALA A 166 2.34 9.32 11.05
CA ALA A 166 2.02 8.07 11.75
C ALA A 166 1.82 8.30 13.25
N LYS A 167 0.82 7.66 13.85
CA LYS A 167 0.55 7.79 15.29
C LYS A 167 1.56 7.00 16.11
N THR A 168 2.07 7.63 17.18
CA THR A 168 3.04 7.02 18.10
C THR A 168 2.38 6.26 19.25
N ASN A 169 1.14 6.61 19.60
CA ASN A 169 0.43 6.15 20.78
C ASN A 169 -0.44 4.89 20.55
N ILE A 170 -0.40 4.30 19.36
CA ILE A 170 -1.11 3.04 19.09
C ILE A 170 -0.45 1.92 19.88
N GLN A 171 -1.26 1.12 20.56
CA GLN A 171 -0.80 -0.06 21.30
C GLN A 171 -1.14 -1.34 20.55
N ASN A 172 -0.17 -2.26 20.51
CA ASN A 172 -0.39 -3.60 20.00
C ASN A 172 -1.14 -4.50 21.01
N CYS A 173 -1.36 -5.77 20.68
CA CYS A 173 -2.09 -6.71 21.54
C CYS A 173 -1.40 -7.00 22.90
N GLU A 174 -0.11 -6.65 23.05
CA GLU A 174 0.62 -6.73 24.33
C GLU A 174 0.54 -5.42 25.14
N GLY A 175 -0.22 -4.43 24.67
CA GLY A 175 -0.30 -3.10 25.28
C GLY A 175 0.94 -2.24 25.04
N LYS A 176 1.82 -2.63 24.11
CA LYS A 176 3.08 -1.93 23.81
C LYS A 176 2.91 -0.99 22.63
N THR A 177 3.47 0.20 22.76
CA THR A 177 3.62 1.18 21.68
C THR A 177 4.89 0.93 20.87
N ALA A 178 5.09 1.66 19.77
CA ALA A 178 6.31 1.55 18.98
C ALA A 178 7.58 1.88 19.79
N ILE A 179 7.51 2.86 20.71
CA ILE A 179 8.65 3.22 21.56
C ILE A 179 9.02 2.09 22.54
N ASP A 180 8.04 1.35 23.06
CA ASP A 180 8.25 0.22 23.97
C ASP A 180 8.93 -0.99 23.29
N LEU A 181 8.82 -1.09 21.96
CA LEU A 181 9.45 -2.15 21.18
C LEU A 181 10.89 -1.82 20.74
N SER A 182 11.29 -0.56 20.80
CA SER A 182 12.65 -0.14 20.44
C SER A 182 13.66 -0.54 21.51
N ARG A 183 14.82 -1.06 21.06
CA ARG A 183 16.02 -1.19 21.91
C ARG A 183 17.07 -0.13 21.60
N ASP A 184 16.81 0.70 20.59
CA ASP A 184 17.71 1.75 20.14
C ASP A 184 17.33 3.08 20.83
N PRO A 185 18.23 3.66 21.66
CA PRO A 185 17.99 4.94 22.30
C PRO A 185 17.70 6.09 21.33
N GLU A 186 18.26 6.04 20.11
CA GLU A 186 18.03 7.06 19.09
C GLU A 186 16.57 7.06 18.65
N ILE A 187 16.00 5.88 18.37
CA ILE A 187 14.59 5.73 18.00
C ILE A 187 13.67 6.18 19.13
N THR A 188 13.98 5.77 20.36
CA THR A 188 13.21 6.19 21.54
C THR A 188 13.18 7.70 21.68
N ASN A 189 14.33 8.36 21.48
CA ASN A 189 14.44 9.83 21.53
C ASN A 189 13.68 10.51 20.38
N ILE A 190 13.72 9.96 19.17
CA ILE A 190 12.99 10.50 18.01
C ILE A 190 11.48 10.45 18.24
N ILE A 191 10.96 9.30 18.70
CA ILE A 191 9.52 9.13 18.96
C ILE A 191 9.07 10.03 20.12
N ALA A 192 9.81 10.05 21.24
CA ALA A 192 9.47 10.88 22.40
C ALA A 192 9.44 12.39 22.05
N LYS A 193 10.44 12.88 21.30
CA LYS A 193 10.45 14.28 20.85
C LYS A 193 9.26 14.61 19.95
N HIS A 194 8.85 13.67 19.10
CA HIS A 194 7.70 13.87 18.24
C HIS A 194 6.39 13.98 19.05
N GLU A 195 6.26 13.21 20.13
CA GLU A 195 5.13 13.29 21.08
C GLU A 195 5.09 14.64 21.82
N ASP A 196 6.22 15.09 22.35
CA ASP A 196 6.33 16.38 23.06
C ASP A 196 6.01 17.58 22.15
N ASN A 197 6.47 17.52 20.89
CA ASN A 197 6.16 18.54 19.89
C ASN A 197 4.67 18.61 19.58
N PHE A 198 3.99 17.46 19.52
CA PHE A 198 2.55 17.40 19.28
C PHE A 198 1.73 17.94 20.46
N LEU A 199 2.18 17.70 21.70
CA LEU A 199 1.54 18.25 22.90
C LEU A 199 1.75 19.78 22.99
N SER A 200 2.95 20.26 22.73
CA SER A 200 3.27 21.69 22.78
C SER A 200 2.56 22.52 21.69
N SER A 201 2.37 21.96 20.47
CA SER A 201 1.61 22.63 19.41
C SER A 201 0.10 22.72 19.73
N ASN A 202 -0.47 21.72 20.40
CA ASN A 202 -1.89 21.76 20.77
C ASN A 202 -2.17 22.70 21.96
N VAL A 203 -1.18 22.91 22.84
CA VAL A 203 -1.30 23.87 23.95
C VAL A 203 -1.25 25.31 23.45
N SER A 204 -0.42 25.64 22.44
CA SER A 204 -0.33 27.00 21.92
C SER A 204 -1.59 27.46 21.17
N GLU A 205 -2.28 26.56 20.47
CA GLU A 205 -3.57 26.86 19.82
C GLU A 205 -4.69 27.13 20.83
N TYR A 206 -4.63 26.53 22.02
CA TYR A 206 -5.67 26.69 23.05
C TYR A 206 -5.55 28.01 23.82
N PHE A 207 -4.34 28.56 23.98
CA PHE A 207 -4.10 29.82 24.68
C PHE A 207 -4.07 31.07 23.77
N GLY A 208 -4.14 30.90 22.44
CA GLY A 208 -4.13 32.00 21.46
C GLY A 208 -5.48 32.65 21.16
N SER A 209 -6.55 32.35 21.92
CA SER A 209 -7.91 32.87 21.67
C SER A 209 -8.48 33.74 22.79
N VAL A 210 -7.66 34.16 23.77
CA VAL A 210 -8.07 35.14 24.79
C VAL A 210 -7.61 36.53 24.37
N ASP A 211 -8.22 37.07 23.30
CA ASP A 211 -8.12 38.51 23.05
C ASP A 211 -8.91 39.22 24.14
N GLU A 212 -8.17 39.97 24.97
CA GLU A 212 -8.68 40.97 25.91
C GLU A 212 -9.60 41.96 25.17
N GLN A 213 -10.91 41.72 25.22
CA GLN A 213 -11.89 42.79 25.08
C GLN A 213 -12.15 43.37 26.46
N ASP A 214 -11.29 44.29 26.89
CA ASP A 214 -11.64 45.29 27.88
C ASP A 214 -11.05 46.66 27.48
N SER A 215 -11.84 47.70 27.78
CA SER A 215 -11.58 49.15 27.70
C SER A 215 -11.51 49.81 26.32
N ASP A 216 -12.61 50.43 25.86
CA ASP A 216 -13.06 51.79 26.26
C ASP A 216 -14.51 52.08 25.85
#